data_AF-A0A9W6WV07-F1
#
_entry.id   AF-A0A9W6WV07-F1
#
_cell.length_a   1.000
_cell.length_b   1.000
_cell.length_c   1.000
_cell.angle_alpha   90.00
_cell.angle_beta   90.00
_cell.angle_gamma   90.00
#
_symmetry.space_group_name_H-M   'P 1'
#
loop_
_entity.id
_entity.type
_entity.pdbx_description
1 polymer ?
#
loop_
_entity_poly.entity_id
_entity_poly.type
_entity_poly.pdbx_seq_one_letter_code
_entity_poly.pdbx_strand_id
1 'polypeptide(L)'
;MYQRTAVDYRHKMDVLNYQDDGHTLDKTIAHFYRKLNSCDTRVKKKQINKWAKQTATIRTACESGRGRHLNMRTLGSATVLSKDAEMSSLFWLNSLRKDGAPVSRLMLQLQAKEVADEIGLGSKYAASPTWIKLILRRHQLSLRARTRQGQTTPQDAQDVAASFRTLVLQTIF
;
A
#
# COMPACT_ATOMS: atom_id res chain seq x y z
N MET A 1 -9.87 -16.09 15.12
CA MET A 1 -9.18 -15.13 14.25
C MET A 1 -8.50 -14.08 15.13
N TYR A 2 -7.18 -13.92 15.07
CA TYR A 2 -6.48 -12.93 15.90
C TYR A 2 -6.67 -11.51 15.35
N GLN A 3 -7.19 -10.60 16.17
CA GLN A 3 -7.39 -9.20 15.81
C GLN A 3 -6.38 -8.31 16.52
N ARG A 4 -5.63 -7.51 15.76
CA ARG A 4 -4.69 -6.54 16.34
C ARG A 4 -5.47 -5.33 16.85
N THR A 5 -5.45 -5.10 18.16
CA THR A 5 -5.92 -3.84 18.74
C THR A 5 -4.82 -2.80 18.62
N ALA A 6 -5.04 -1.81 17.74
CA ALA A 6 -4.17 -0.67 17.63
C ALA A 6 -4.51 0.35 18.74
N VAL A 7 -3.49 0.95 19.34
CA VAL A 7 -3.60 1.89 20.46
C VAL A 7 -2.83 3.14 20.09
N ASP A 8 -3.36 4.32 20.42
CA ASP A 8 -2.70 5.59 20.10
C ASP A 8 -1.45 5.84 20.95
N TYR A 9 -0.61 6.78 20.52
CA TYR A 9 0.64 7.09 21.22
C TYR A 9 0.43 7.81 22.55
N ARG A 10 -0.65 8.58 22.73
CA ARG A 10 -0.96 9.22 24.02
C ARG A 10 -1.23 8.17 25.09
N HIS A 11 -2.11 7.22 24.81
CA HIS A 11 -2.41 6.14 25.74
C HIS A 11 -1.16 5.30 26.07
N LYS A 12 -0.30 5.03 25.08
CA LYS A 12 0.99 4.36 25.35
C LYS A 12 1.87 5.18 26.29
N MET A 13 1.90 6.50 26.11
CA MET A 13 2.67 7.41 26.94
C MET A 13 2.13 7.45 28.38
N ASP A 14 0.81 7.53 28.55
CA ASP A 14 0.17 7.55 29.87
C ASP A 14 0.47 6.25 30.65
N VAL A 15 0.41 5.10 29.97
CA VAL A 15 0.78 3.80 30.54
C VAL A 15 2.25 3.74 30.96
N LEU A 16 3.15 4.33 30.17
CA LEU A 16 4.58 4.35 30.48
C LEU A 16 4.90 5.32 31.62
N ASN A 17 4.30 6.51 31.63
CA ASN A 17 4.45 7.48 32.72
C ASN A 17 4.02 6.87 34.06
N TYR A 18 2.86 6.19 34.09
CA TYR A 18 2.40 5.49 35.29
C TYR A 18 3.36 4.38 35.74
N GLN A 19 4.06 3.72 34.80
CA GLN A 19 5.09 2.74 35.16
C GLN A 19 6.36 3.41 35.68
N ASP A 20 6.75 4.55 35.10
CA ASP A 20 7.91 5.35 35.52
C ASP A 20 7.71 5.98 36.92
N ASP A 21 6.46 6.21 37.34
CA ASP A 21 6.07 6.60 38.71
C ASP A 21 6.30 5.48 39.76
N GLY A 22 6.90 4.35 39.37
CA GLY A 22 7.29 3.26 40.26
C GLY A 22 6.23 2.16 40.40
N HIS A 23 5.17 2.16 39.59
CA HIS A 23 4.14 1.14 39.65
C HIS A 23 4.54 -0.15 38.91
N THR A 24 4.27 -1.29 39.54
CA THR A 24 4.51 -2.62 38.96
C THR A 24 3.60 -2.84 37.74
N LEU A 25 4.06 -3.61 36.75
CA LEU A 25 3.29 -3.99 35.56
C LEU A 25 1.89 -4.53 35.88
N ASP A 26 1.72 -5.30 36.95
CA ASP A 26 0.41 -5.81 37.38
C ASP A 26 -0.53 -4.70 37.83
N LYS A 27 -0.02 -3.70 38.56
CA LYS A 27 -0.79 -2.51 38.95
C LYS A 27 -1.14 -1.66 37.75
N THR A 28 -0.19 -1.45 36.83
CA THR A 28 -0.42 -0.74 35.56
C THR A 28 -1.52 -1.41 34.74
N ILE A 29 -1.48 -2.74 34.62
CA ILE A 29 -2.54 -3.46 33.90
C ILE A 29 -3.88 -3.30 34.60
N ALA A 30 -3.93 -3.48 35.93
CA ALA A 30 -5.17 -3.31 36.68
C ALA A 30 -5.77 -1.90 36.56
N HIS A 31 -4.93 -0.87 36.45
CA HIS A 31 -5.33 0.52 36.30
C HIS A 31 -5.91 0.82 34.90
N PHE A 32 -5.18 0.47 33.83
CA PHE A 32 -5.56 0.84 32.45
C PHE A 32 -6.44 -0.19 31.73
N TYR A 33 -6.38 -1.45 32.15
CA TYR A 33 -7.07 -2.56 31.50
C TYR A 33 -7.73 -3.41 32.58
N ARG A 34 -8.99 -3.07 32.90
CA ARG A 34 -9.93 -3.80 33.78
C ARG A 34 -9.61 -5.29 33.88
N LYS A 35 -9.75 -5.90 35.07
CA LYS A 35 -9.41 -7.31 35.38
C LYS A 35 -9.44 -8.25 34.16
N LEU A 36 -8.24 -8.49 33.61
CA LEU A 36 -7.99 -9.42 32.52
C LEU A 36 -7.81 -10.84 33.06
N ASN A 37 -8.05 -11.86 32.23
CA ASN A 37 -7.64 -13.22 32.56
C ASN A 37 -6.10 -13.36 32.53
N SER A 38 -5.58 -14.48 33.02
CA SER A 38 -4.13 -14.72 33.12
C SER A 38 -3.41 -14.70 31.77
N CYS A 39 -4.04 -15.20 30.71
CA CYS A 39 -3.47 -15.23 29.36
C CYS A 39 -3.35 -13.81 28.78
N ASP A 40 -4.42 -13.02 28.86
CA ASP A 40 -4.47 -11.65 28.36
C ASP A 40 -3.55 -10.73 29.14
N THR A 41 -3.43 -10.95 30.46
CA THR A 41 -2.47 -10.24 31.31
C THR A 41 -1.03 -10.46 30.81
N ARG A 42 -0.66 -11.71 30.49
CA ARG A 42 0.66 -12.03 29.94
C ARG A 42 0.90 -11.36 28.58
N VAL A 43 -0.11 -11.34 27.71
CA VAL A 43 -0.03 -10.64 26.41
C VAL A 43 0.15 -9.14 26.62
N LYS A 44 -0.57 -8.53 27.56
CA LYS A 44 -0.44 -7.10 27.88
C LYS A 44 0.90 -6.75 28.48
N LYS A 45 1.45 -7.56 29.40
CA LYS A 45 2.82 -7.38 29.91
C LYS A 45 3.83 -7.34 28.78
N LYS A 46 3.75 -8.29 27.82
CA LYS A 46 4.61 -8.29 26.62
C LYS A 46 4.42 -7.02 25.77
N GLN A 47 3.18 -6.57 25.61
CA GLN A 47 2.88 -5.35 24.85
C GLN A 47 3.47 -4.10 25.52
N ILE A 48 3.28 -3.93 26.82
CA ILE A 48 3.80 -2.77 27.59
C ILE A 48 5.33 -2.79 27.59
N ASN A 49 5.96 -3.94 27.83
CA ASN A 49 7.42 -4.07 27.74
C ASN A 49 7.96 -3.72 26.35
N LYS A 50 7.21 -4.02 25.29
CA LYS A 50 7.57 -3.59 23.94
C LYS A 50 7.48 -2.06 23.80
N TRP A 51 6.46 -1.43 24.36
CA TRP A 51 6.33 0.03 24.37
C TRP A 51 7.45 0.70 25.16
N ALA A 52 7.86 0.13 26.29
CA ALA A 52 8.98 0.62 27.09
C ALA A 52 10.31 0.63 26.31
N LYS A 53 10.52 -0.35 25.41
CA LYS A 53 11.66 -0.34 24.47
C LYS A 53 11.55 0.72 23.37
N GLN A 54 10.35 1.26 23.14
CA GLN A 54 10.04 2.23 22.08
C GLN A 54 9.71 3.62 22.66
N THR A 55 10.01 3.88 23.93
CA THR A 55 9.64 5.12 24.63
C THR A 55 10.08 6.38 23.89
N ALA A 56 11.32 6.42 23.37
CA ALA A 56 11.81 7.56 22.60
C ALA A 56 10.92 7.86 21.38
N THR A 57 10.58 6.84 20.60
CA THR A 57 9.69 7.00 19.42
C THR A 57 8.28 7.42 19.82
N ILE A 58 7.75 6.87 20.92
CA ILE A 58 6.41 7.21 21.44
C ILE A 58 6.38 8.68 21.90
N ARG A 59 7.40 9.13 22.63
CA ARG A 59 7.57 10.51 23.10
C ARG A 59 7.63 11.49 21.94
N THR A 60 8.51 11.24 20.96
CA THR A 60 8.61 12.09 19.75
C THR A 60 7.28 12.17 18.98
N ALA A 61 6.52 11.07 18.92
CA ALA A 61 5.20 11.08 18.28
C ALA A 61 4.21 11.99 19.03
N CYS A 62 4.22 11.97 20.36
CA CYS A 62 3.39 12.86 21.18
C CYS A 62 3.80 14.34 21.06
N GLU A 63 5.09 14.64 21.16
CA GLU A 63 5.65 16.01 21.08
C GLU A 63 5.39 16.65 19.71
N SER A 64 5.44 15.86 18.64
CA SER A 64 5.12 16.34 17.27
C SER A 64 3.61 16.49 17.01
N GLY A 65 2.76 16.50 18.04
CA GLY A 65 1.31 16.65 17.93
C GLY A 65 0.56 15.41 17.42
N ARG A 66 1.27 14.32 17.08
CA ARG A 66 0.73 13.09 16.50
C ARG A 66 0.33 12.05 17.55
N GLY A 67 0.13 12.47 18.79
CA GLY A 67 -0.20 11.57 19.89
C GLY A 67 -1.47 10.72 19.68
N ARG A 68 -2.49 11.23 18.97
CA ARG A 68 -3.70 10.46 18.64
C ARG A 68 -3.50 9.40 17.55
N HIS A 69 -2.33 9.36 16.91
CA HIS A 69 -2.07 8.40 15.83
C HIS A 69 -1.86 7.00 16.42
N LEU A 70 -2.40 5.99 15.74
CA LEU A 70 -2.24 4.59 16.14
C LEU A 70 -0.87 4.02 15.73
N ASN A 71 -0.35 4.49 14.60
CA ASN A 71 0.93 4.10 14.02
C ASN A 71 1.59 5.30 13.34
N MET A 72 2.92 5.40 13.48
CA MET A 72 3.73 6.34 12.72
C MET A 72 4.15 5.68 11.41
N ARG A 73 4.05 6.42 10.31
CA ARG A 73 4.60 6.02 9.02
C ARG A 73 5.87 6.83 8.76
N THR A 74 6.89 6.19 8.19
CA THR A 74 8.04 6.93 7.67
C THR A 74 7.57 7.88 6.57
N LEU A 75 8.23 9.03 6.47
CA LEU A 75 8.06 9.91 5.32
C LEU A 75 8.33 9.09 4.04
N GLY A 76 7.46 9.23 3.03
CA GLY A 76 7.52 8.42 1.80
C GLY A 76 6.77 7.07 1.83
N SER A 77 6.25 6.63 2.99
CA SER A 77 5.43 5.39 3.04
C SER A 77 3.98 5.57 2.51
N ALA A 78 3.55 6.81 2.26
CA ALA A 78 2.19 7.13 1.83
C ALA A 78 2.13 8.16 0.68
N THR A 79 3.27 8.47 0.07
CA THR A 79 3.34 9.27 -1.16
C THR A 79 2.69 8.45 -2.27
N VAL A 80 1.49 8.89 -2.66
CA VAL A 80 0.78 8.35 -3.82
C VAL A 80 1.04 9.31 -4.97
N LEU A 81 1.26 8.78 -6.17
CA LEU A 81 1.28 9.58 -7.39
C LEU A 81 -0.02 10.39 -7.50
N SER A 82 0.04 11.58 -8.10
CA SER A 82 -1.18 12.27 -8.54
C SER A 82 -1.93 11.38 -9.54
N LYS A 83 -3.23 11.63 -9.74
CA LYS A 83 -4.02 10.86 -10.71
C LYS A 83 -3.43 10.98 -12.12
N ASP A 84 -2.96 12.16 -12.50
CA ASP A 84 -2.40 12.41 -13.84
C ASP A 84 -1.10 11.64 -14.03
N ALA A 85 -0.21 11.66 -13.03
CA ALA A 85 1.04 10.91 -13.06
C ALA A 85 0.80 9.38 -13.05
N GLU A 86 -0.21 8.93 -12.31
CA GLU A 86 -0.68 7.55 -12.37
C GLU A 86 -1.13 7.18 -13.79
N MET A 87 -1.92 8.03 -14.45
CA MET A 87 -2.40 7.82 -15.81
C MET A 87 -1.27 7.79 -16.84
N SER A 88 -0.26 8.65 -16.72
CA SER A 88 0.92 8.62 -17.61
C SER A 88 1.60 7.25 -17.62
N SER A 89 1.77 6.63 -16.44
CA SER A 89 2.32 5.28 -16.32
C SER A 89 1.45 4.21 -17.01
N LEU A 90 0.13 4.40 -17.00
CA LEU A 90 -0.83 3.48 -17.62
C LEU A 90 -0.91 3.64 -19.13
N PHE A 91 -0.85 4.88 -19.63
CA PHE A 91 -0.76 5.14 -21.07
C PHE A 91 0.49 4.49 -21.66
N TRP A 92 1.64 4.68 -21.03
CA TRP A 92 2.87 4.00 -21.42
C TRP A 92 2.73 2.48 -21.45
N LEU A 93 2.15 1.88 -20.40
CA LEU A 93 1.93 0.45 -20.32
C LEU A 93 1.00 -0.07 -21.43
N ASN A 94 -0.07 0.66 -21.74
CA ASN A 94 -1.01 0.28 -22.79
C ASN A 94 -0.42 0.46 -24.20
N SER A 95 0.41 1.48 -24.43
CA SER A 95 1.14 1.64 -25.69
C SER A 95 2.04 0.44 -25.96
N LEU A 96 2.85 0.02 -24.98
CA LEU A 96 3.69 -1.18 -25.14
C LEU A 96 2.87 -2.45 -25.42
N ARG A 97 1.69 -2.59 -24.79
CA ARG A 97 0.81 -3.73 -25.06
C ARG A 97 0.19 -3.69 -26.45
N LYS A 98 -0.15 -2.50 -26.94
CA LYS A 98 -0.66 -2.32 -28.31
C LYS A 98 0.39 -2.78 -29.33
N ASP A 99 1.66 -2.58 -29.02
CA ASP A 99 2.79 -3.02 -29.85
C ASP A 99 3.17 -4.50 -29.62
N GLY A 100 2.40 -5.23 -28.82
CA GLY A 100 2.62 -6.65 -28.52
C GLY A 100 3.75 -6.91 -27.51
N ALA A 101 4.35 -5.87 -26.92
CA ALA A 101 5.43 -6.01 -25.96
C ALA A 101 4.89 -6.35 -24.55
N PRO A 102 5.38 -7.42 -23.90
CA PRO A 102 4.98 -7.75 -22.54
C PRO A 102 5.56 -6.76 -21.53
N VAL A 103 4.72 -6.25 -20.62
CA VAL A 103 5.16 -5.36 -19.54
C VAL A 103 5.25 -6.14 -18.23
N SER A 104 6.46 -6.26 -17.68
CA SER A 104 6.68 -6.91 -16.39
C SER A 104 6.33 -5.98 -15.22
N ARG A 105 6.17 -6.57 -14.03
CA ARG A 105 5.99 -5.81 -12.78
C ARG A 105 7.15 -4.85 -12.51
N LEU A 106 8.39 -5.27 -12.80
CA LEU A 106 9.58 -4.46 -12.60
C LEU A 106 9.59 -3.26 -13.56
N MET A 107 9.22 -3.47 -14.81
CA MET A 107 9.13 -2.39 -15.80
C MET A 107 8.11 -1.32 -15.37
N LEU A 108 6.92 -1.74 -14.93
CA LEU A 108 5.92 -0.80 -14.39
C LEU A 108 6.41 -0.09 -13.12
N GLN A 109 7.22 -0.76 -12.30
CA GLN A 109 7.83 -0.15 -11.12
C GLN A 109 8.82 0.96 -11.50
N LEU A 110 9.67 0.72 -12.50
CA LEU A 110 10.67 1.67 -12.98
C LEU A 110 9.99 2.88 -13.63
N GLN A 111 9.03 2.65 -14.54
CA GLN A 111 8.26 3.74 -15.15
C GLN A 111 7.60 4.63 -14.11
N ALA A 112 6.97 4.03 -13.10
CA ALA A 112 6.29 4.79 -12.06
C ALA A 112 7.26 5.61 -11.19
N LYS A 113 8.52 5.17 -11.06
CA LYS A 113 9.56 5.94 -10.38
C LYS A 113 10.06 7.08 -11.24
N GLU A 114 10.28 6.86 -12.54
CA GLU A 114 10.65 7.93 -13.48
C GLU A 114 9.60 9.04 -13.48
N VAL A 115 8.32 8.68 -13.60
CA VAL A 115 7.21 9.63 -13.51
C VAL A 115 7.16 10.35 -12.16
N ALA A 116 7.52 9.66 -11.07
CA ALA A 116 7.60 10.27 -9.74
C ALA A 116 8.76 11.27 -9.62
N ASP A 117 9.89 10.99 -10.26
CA ASP A 117 11.04 11.88 -10.33
C ASP A 117 10.69 13.15 -11.12
N GLU A 118 9.98 13.03 -12.24
CA GLU A 118 9.48 14.16 -13.06
C GLU A 118 8.58 15.12 -12.27
N ILE A 119 7.75 14.60 -11.37
CA ILE A 119 6.87 15.43 -10.53
C ILE A 119 7.49 15.82 -9.17
N GLY A 120 8.79 15.61 -8.99
CA GLY A 120 9.54 16.03 -7.80
C GLY A 120 9.32 15.18 -6.54
N LEU A 121 8.75 13.98 -6.67
CA LEU A 121 8.66 13.03 -5.56
C LEU A 121 10.00 12.32 -5.31
N GLY A 122 10.79 12.07 -6.36
CA GLY A 122 12.12 11.50 -6.18
C GLY A 122 12.10 10.11 -5.53
N SER A 123 13.11 9.87 -4.70
CA SER A 123 13.22 8.69 -3.83
C SER A 123 12.10 8.55 -2.77
N LYS A 124 11.25 9.58 -2.58
CA LYS A 124 10.11 9.49 -1.66
C LYS A 124 9.03 8.55 -2.21
N TYR A 125 9.04 8.21 -3.49
CA TYR A 125 8.07 7.31 -4.09
C TYR A 125 8.68 5.92 -4.39
N ALA A 126 8.22 4.92 -3.64
CA ALA A 126 8.82 3.57 -3.72
C ALA A 126 8.28 2.71 -4.88
N ALA A 127 7.16 3.11 -5.51
CA ALA A 127 6.40 2.25 -6.43
C ALA A 127 6.17 0.83 -5.85
N SER A 128 5.71 0.77 -4.59
CA SER A 128 5.72 -0.48 -3.80
C SER A 128 4.94 -1.62 -4.47
N PRO A 129 5.23 -2.90 -4.12
CA PRO A 129 4.49 -4.02 -4.68
C PRO A 129 2.97 -3.95 -4.45
N THR A 130 2.56 -3.39 -3.31
CA THR A 130 1.17 -3.10 -2.96
C THR A 130 0.56 -2.04 -3.87
N TRP A 131 1.30 -0.96 -4.15
CA TRP A 131 0.85 0.07 -5.10
C TRP A 131 0.60 -0.53 -6.49
N ILE A 132 1.55 -1.30 -7.03
CA ILE A 132 1.39 -1.97 -8.34
C ILE A 132 0.15 -2.88 -8.36
N LYS A 133 -0.10 -3.62 -7.27
CA LYS A 133 -1.30 -4.46 -7.17
C LYS A 133 -2.59 -3.62 -7.18
N LEU A 134 -2.58 -2.49 -6.46
CA LEU A 134 -3.74 -1.61 -6.33
C LEU A 134 -4.04 -0.85 -7.63
N ILE A 135 -3.03 -0.30 -8.32
CA ILE A 135 -3.23 0.40 -9.59
C ILE A 135 -3.78 -0.55 -10.66
N LEU A 136 -3.18 -1.74 -10.80
CA LEU A 136 -3.67 -2.74 -11.75
C LEU A 136 -5.12 -3.12 -11.46
N ARG A 137 -5.47 -3.34 -10.18
CA ARG A 137 -6.85 -3.64 -9.79
C ARG A 137 -7.79 -2.46 -10.06
N ARG A 138 -7.38 -1.24 -9.74
CA ARG A 138 -8.19 -0.02 -9.90
C ARG A 138 -8.55 0.21 -11.37
N HIS A 139 -7.61 -0.06 -12.27
CA HIS A 139 -7.77 0.13 -13.71
C HIS A 139 -8.09 -1.15 -14.47
N GLN A 140 -8.45 -2.24 -13.76
CA GLN A 140 -8.85 -3.53 -14.33
C GLN A 140 -7.80 -4.14 -15.29
N LEU A 141 -6.52 -3.90 -15.02
CA LEU A 141 -5.40 -4.42 -15.80
C LEU A 141 -4.81 -5.68 -15.17
N SER A 142 -4.42 -6.64 -16.00
CA SER A 142 -3.60 -7.78 -15.61
C SER A 142 -2.22 -7.70 -16.26
N LEU A 143 -1.13 -7.94 -15.52
CA LEU A 143 0.22 -8.03 -16.14
C LEU A 143 0.35 -9.22 -17.09
N ARG A 144 -0.38 -10.30 -16.80
CA ARG A 144 -0.57 -11.44 -17.71
C ARG A 144 -1.82 -11.21 -18.56
N ALA A 145 -1.78 -10.22 -19.45
CA ALA A 145 -2.77 -10.14 -20.52
C ALA A 145 -2.39 -11.16 -21.61
N ARG A 146 -3.38 -11.74 -22.30
CA ARG A 146 -3.13 -12.65 -23.41
C ARG A 146 -2.46 -11.87 -24.55
N THR A 147 -1.17 -12.06 -24.76
CA THR A 147 -0.38 -11.30 -25.75
C THR A 147 0.15 -12.16 -26.89
N ARG A 148 -0.05 -13.49 -26.87
CA ARG A 148 0.31 -14.37 -27.99
C ARG A 148 -0.90 -14.62 -28.89
N GLN A 149 -0.69 -14.59 -30.21
CA GLN A 149 -1.73 -14.93 -31.20
C GLN A 149 -2.38 -16.30 -30.94
N GLY A 150 -1.65 -17.27 -30.38
CA GLY A 150 -2.20 -18.57 -29.96
C GLY A 150 -3.18 -18.52 -28.77
N GLN A 151 -3.46 -17.34 -28.21
CA GLN A 151 -4.44 -17.12 -27.13
C GLN A 151 -5.66 -16.32 -27.58
N THR A 152 -5.68 -15.84 -28.83
CA THR A 152 -6.86 -15.26 -29.49
C THR A 152 -7.88 -16.37 -29.67
N THR A 153 -9.10 -16.19 -29.16
CA THR A 153 -10.14 -17.20 -29.38
C THR A 153 -10.60 -17.14 -30.84
N PRO A 154 -11.17 -18.23 -31.40
CA PRO A 154 -11.73 -18.20 -32.75
C PRO A 154 -12.77 -17.09 -32.94
N GLN A 155 -13.51 -16.74 -31.87
CA GLN A 155 -14.49 -15.66 -31.87
C GLN A 155 -13.84 -14.29 -32.01
N ASP A 156 -12.80 -14.00 -31.21
CA ASP A 156 -12.07 -12.73 -31.29
C ASP A 156 -11.47 -12.53 -32.70
N ALA A 157 -10.99 -13.61 -33.32
CA ALA A 157 -10.44 -13.57 -34.68
C ALA A 157 -11.54 -13.28 -35.74
N GLN A 158 -12.73 -13.83 -35.58
CA GLN A 158 -13.87 -13.55 -36.44
C GLN A 158 -14.34 -12.09 -36.32
N ASP A 159 -14.40 -11.56 -35.10
CA ASP A 159 -14.82 -10.18 -34.86
C ASP A 159 -13.83 -9.17 -35.46
N VAL A 160 -12.53 -9.45 -35.36
CA VAL A 160 -11.48 -8.67 -36.03
C VAL A 160 -11.60 -8.76 -37.56
N ALA A 161 -11.86 -9.95 -38.11
CA ALA A 161 -12.04 -10.13 -39.54
C ALA A 161 -13.29 -9.40 -40.08
N ALA A 162 -14.39 -9.42 -39.34
CA ALA A 162 -15.61 -8.68 -39.68
C ALA A 162 -15.38 -7.16 -39.64
N SER A 163 -14.66 -6.67 -38.64
CA SER A 163 -14.29 -5.26 -38.51
C SER A 163 -13.39 -4.82 -39.68
N PHE A 164 -12.39 -5.63 -40.02
CA PHE A 164 -11.51 -5.38 -41.16
C PHE A 164 -12.28 -5.39 -42.50
N ARG A 165 -13.16 -6.37 -42.70
CA ARG A 165 -14.01 -6.44 -43.90
C ARG A 165 -14.86 -5.19 -44.05
N THR A 166 -15.46 -4.70 -42.96
CA THR A 166 -16.28 -3.48 -42.97
C THR A 166 -15.44 -2.27 -43.36
N LEU A 167 -14.22 -2.14 -42.81
CA LEU A 167 -13.30 -1.05 -43.13
C LEU A 167 -12.90 -1.05 -44.61
N VAL A 168 -12.57 -2.22 -45.17
CA VAL A 168 -12.20 -2.38 -46.59
C VAL A 168 -13.35 -2.00 -47.52
N LEU A 169 -14.59 -2.37 -47.17
CA LEU A 169 -15.76 -2.00 -47.95
C LEU A 169 -16.05 -0.50 -47.92
N GLN A 170 -15.70 0.18 -46.82
CA GLN A 170 -15.85 1.64 -46.69
C GLN A 170 -14.77 2.44 -47.42
N THR A 171 -13.59 1.87 -47.65
CA THR A 171 -12.47 2.56 -48.32
C THR A 171 -12.39 2.32 -49.83
N ILE A 172 -13.18 1.39 -50.37
CA ILE A 172 -13.19 1.04 -51.80
C ILE A 172 -14.31 1.79 -52.59
N PHE A 173 -15.07 2.67 -51.94
CA PHE A 173 -15.98 3.64 -52.58
C PHE A 173 -15.56 5.07 -52.22
#